data_AF-A0A6C1NUT0-F1
#
_entry.id   AF-A0A6C1NUT0-F1
#
_cell.length_a   1.000
_cell.length_b   1.000
_cell.length_c   1.000
_cell.angle_alpha   90.00
_cell.angle_beta   90.00
_cell.angle_gamma   90.00
#
_symmetry.space_group_name_H-M   'P 1'
#
loop_
_entity.id
_entity.type
_entity.pdbx_description
1 polymer ?
#
loop_
_entity_poly.entity_id
_entity_poly.type
_entity_poly.pdbx_seq_one_letter_code
_entity_poly.pdbx_strand_id
1 'polypeptide(L)'
;GFMVGPEAEHSGIIRAGAQFVEAMATATVPKLVLTLNHASGAGYYAMAGQGFDPDFILSLPTGRMGVMEGESAVMALFSGQIEKLKEEGKVPDEDLTTRMDEVRAEYERQLDARFAAARGFVDEVVLPGELRGRLSLLLRAANRNPGPHLGPFTLPADTA
;
A
#
# COMPACT_ATOMS: atom_id res chain seq x y z
N GLY A 1 -4.18 7.00 -0.14
CA GLY A 1 -3.59 7.44 1.14
C GLY A 1 -4.63 8.20 1.95
N PHE A 2 -4.22 8.82 3.05
CA PHE A 2 -5.05 9.71 3.85
C PHE A 2 -4.78 11.17 3.50
N MET A 3 -5.73 12.05 3.81
CA MET A 3 -5.51 13.50 3.65
C MET A 3 -4.47 13.98 4.67
N VAL A 4 -3.61 14.90 4.24
CA VAL A 4 -2.57 15.51 5.08
C VAL A 4 -2.86 17.00 5.21
N GLY A 5 -2.61 17.56 6.38
CA GLY A 5 -2.72 18.99 6.64
C GLY A 5 -3.34 19.28 8.01
N PRO A 6 -3.17 20.50 8.55
CA PRO A 6 -3.63 20.83 9.90
C PRO A 6 -5.12 20.54 10.10
N GLU A 7 -5.97 20.90 9.15
CA GLU A 7 -7.42 20.68 9.24
C GLU A 7 -7.79 19.18 9.31
N ALA A 8 -7.10 18.33 8.54
CA ALA A 8 -7.30 16.88 8.57
C ALA A 8 -6.88 16.29 9.92
N GLU A 9 -5.75 16.76 10.47
CA GLU A 9 -5.28 16.35 11.79
C GLU A 9 -6.26 16.77 12.90
N HIS A 10 -6.72 18.03 12.89
CA HIS A 10 -7.66 18.55 13.89
C HIS A 10 -9.04 17.89 13.81
N SER A 11 -9.47 17.47 12.61
CA SER A 11 -10.71 16.70 12.42
C SER A 11 -10.56 15.21 12.80
N GLY A 12 -9.37 14.77 13.22
CA GLY A 12 -9.14 13.44 13.78
C GLY A 12 -8.89 12.35 12.75
N ILE A 13 -8.34 12.69 11.57
CA ILE A 13 -8.11 11.72 10.49
C ILE A 13 -7.28 10.50 10.91
N ILE A 14 -6.31 10.69 11.82
CA ILE A 14 -5.49 9.60 12.36
C ILE A 14 -6.35 8.61 13.17
N ARG A 15 -7.27 9.12 14.00
CA ARG A 15 -8.17 8.27 14.78
C ARG A 15 -9.15 7.53 13.87
N ALA A 16 -9.75 8.22 12.91
CA ALA A 16 -10.65 7.61 11.95
C ALA A 16 -9.94 6.54 11.10
N GLY A 17 -8.71 6.82 10.65
CA GLY A 17 -7.88 5.86 9.93
C GLY A 17 -7.55 4.62 10.77
N ALA A 18 -7.19 4.80 12.04
CA ALA A 18 -6.93 3.69 12.96
C ALA A 18 -8.17 2.81 13.19
N GLN A 19 -9.34 3.41 13.38
CA GLN A 19 -10.61 2.67 13.50
C GLN A 19 -10.93 1.87 12.24
N PHE A 20 -10.61 2.41 11.06
CA PHE A 20 -10.84 1.70 9.81
C PHE A 20 -9.89 0.51 9.63
N VAL A 21 -8.61 0.69 9.98
CA VAL A 21 -7.61 -0.39 10.01
C VAL A 21 -8.04 -1.48 10.99
N GLU A 22 -8.50 -1.11 12.20
CA GLU A 22 -9.00 -2.06 13.20
C GLU A 22 -10.20 -2.86 12.69
N ALA A 23 -11.18 -2.18 12.05
CA ALA A 23 -12.33 -2.85 11.46
C ALA A 23 -11.92 -3.88 10.39
N MET A 24 -10.93 -3.56 9.55
CA MET A 24 -10.42 -4.47 8.53
C MET A 24 -9.58 -5.62 9.11
N ALA A 25 -8.78 -5.34 10.14
CA ALA A 25 -7.97 -6.34 10.84
C ALA A 25 -8.85 -7.38 11.55
N THR A 26 -9.96 -6.93 12.13
CA THR A 26 -10.88 -7.77 12.92
C THR A 26 -12.01 -8.38 12.09
N ALA A 27 -12.13 -8.04 10.81
CA ALA A 27 -13.17 -8.59 9.93
C ALA A 27 -13.01 -10.11 9.78
N THR A 28 -14.04 -10.84 10.22
CA THR A 28 -14.09 -12.32 10.21
C THR A 28 -14.69 -12.90 8.92
N VAL A 29 -15.06 -12.05 7.96
CA VAL A 29 -15.59 -12.45 6.66
C VAL A 29 -14.45 -12.60 5.65
N PRO A 30 -14.65 -13.33 4.53
CA PRO A 30 -13.69 -13.35 3.45
C PRO A 30 -13.30 -11.96 2.93
N LYS A 31 -12.00 -11.73 2.78
CA LYS A 31 -11.41 -10.47 2.30
C LYS A 31 -10.67 -10.72 0.98
N LEU A 32 -11.16 -10.10 -0.09
CA LEU A 32 -10.48 -10.08 -1.39
C LEU A 32 -9.99 -8.66 -1.65
N VAL A 33 -8.69 -8.49 -1.84
CA VAL A 33 -8.08 -7.20 -2.16
C VAL A 33 -7.77 -7.15 -3.64
N LEU A 34 -8.21 -6.10 -4.33
CA LEU A 34 -7.91 -5.89 -5.73
C LEU A 34 -7.31 -4.50 -5.93
N THR A 35 -6.03 -4.46 -6.30
CA THR A 35 -5.36 -3.23 -6.71
C THR A 35 -5.70 -2.90 -8.16
N LEU A 36 -6.55 -1.89 -8.36
CA LEU A 36 -6.89 -1.39 -9.69
C LEU A 36 -5.82 -0.46 -10.26
N ASN A 37 -5.29 0.41 -9.40
CA ASN A 37 -4.29 1.40 -9.77
C ASN A 37 -3.31 1.61 -8.59
N HIS A 38 -3.55 2.54 -7.67
CA HIS A 38 -2.60 2.81 -6.59
C HIS A 38 -2.95 2.11 -5.28
N ALA A 39 -1.96 1.48 -4.67
CA ALA A 39 -2.01 0.88 -3.34
C ALA A 39 -0.79 1.37 -2.55
N SER A 40 -1.00 2.43 -1.74
CA SER A 40 0.11 3.14 -1.10
C SER A 40 -0.07 3.45 0.37
N GLY A 41 1.01 3.24 1.14
CA GLY A 41 1.16 3.62 2.53
C GLY A 41 0.00 3.15 3.43
N ALA A 42 -0.38 3.99 4.39
CA ALA A 42 -1.45 3.67 5.34
C ALA A 42 -2.82 3.39 4.66
N GLY A 43 -3.06 3.92 3.47
CA GLY A 43 -4.28 3.64 2.72
C GLY A 43 -4.37 2.18 2.27
N TYR A 44 -3.24 1.53 1.98
CA TYR A 44 -3.20 0.11 1.66
C TYR A 44 -3.57 -0.75 2.87
N TYR A 45 -3.05 -0.41 4.05
CA TYR A 45 -3.38 -1.06 5.31
C TYR A 45 -4.86 -0.92 5.68
N ALA A 46 -5.39 0.29 5.53
CA ALA A 46 -6.81 0.57 5.77
C ALA A 46 -7.76 -0.22 4.83
N MET A 47 -7.24 -0.74 3.72
CA MET A 47 -7.99 -1.55 2.74
C MET A 47 -7.68 -3.06 2.86
N ALA A 48 -7.23 -3.51 4.03
CA ALA A 48 -6.88 -4.90 4.33
C ALA A 48 -5.79 -5.50 3.42
N GLY A 49 -4.85 -4.67 2.97
CA GLY A 49 -3.69 -5.14 2.21
C GLY A 49 -2.82 -6.16 2.96
N GLN A 50 -1.72 -6.57 2.33
CA GLN A 50 -0.75 -7.49 2.92
C GLN A 50 -0.31 -7.01 4.31
N GLY A 51 -0.35 -7.93 5.28
CA GLY A 51 -0.18 -7.65 6.71
C GLY A 51 -1.50 -7.62 7.51
N PHE A 52 -2.65 -7.69 6.84
CA PHE A 52 -3.99 -7.77 7.46
C PHE A 52 -4.79 -9.01 7.01
N ASP A 53 -4.05 -10.06 6.64
CA ASP A 53 -4.55 -11.40 6.30
C ASP A 53 -5.78 -11.43 5.38
N PRO A 54 -5.72 -10.79 4.19
CA PRO A 54 -6.72 -11.04 3.17
C PRO A 54 -6.63 -12.50 2.67
N ASP A 55 -7.75 -13.09 2.25
CA ASP A 55 -7.77 -14.43 1.67
C ASP A 55 -7.01 -14.49 0.35
N PHE A 56 -7.17 -13.44 -0.47
CA PHE A 56 -6.45 -13.29 -1.72
C PHE A 56 -6.21 -11.81 -2.05
N ILE A 57 -5.06 -11.53 -2.64
CA ILE A 57 -4.63 -10.24 -3.15
C ILE A 57 -4.42 -10.35 -4.66
N LEU A 58 -5.14 -9.53 -5.41
CA LEU A 58 -5.00 -9.40 -6.86
C LEU A 58 -4.51 -8.01 -7.23
N SER A 59 -3.90 -7.91 -8.39
CA SER A 59 -3.62 -6.64 -9.04
C SER A 59 -4.03 -6.67 -10.51
N LEU A 60 -4.48 -5.53 -11.02
CA LEU A 60 -4.44 -5.30 -12.47
C LEU A 60 -2.99 -5.08 -12.92
N PRO A 61 -2.68 -5.22 -14.22
CA PRO A 61 -1.38 -4.83 -14.77
C PRO A 61 -1.05 -3.35 -14.54
N THR A 62 -2.09 -2.50 -14.41
CA THR A 62 -1.98 -1.07 -14.06
C THR A 62 -1.76 -0.82 -12.58
N GLY A 63 -1.73 -1.86 -11.76
CA GLY A 63 -1.53 -1.74 -10.32
C GLY A 63 -0.12 -1.26 -9.99
N ARG A 64 -0.06 -0.36 -9.00
CA ARG A 64 1.13 0.29 -8.47
C ARG A 64 1.12 0.11 -6.96
N MET A 65 2.10 -0.60 -6.41
CA MET A 65 2.13 -1.01 -5.01
C MET A 65 3.43 -0.59 -4.33
N GLY A 66 3.35 0.22 -3.27
CA GLY A 66 4.54 0.67 -2.55
C GLY A 66 4.23 1.62 -1.40
N VAL A 67 5.25 2.10 -0.70
CA VAL A 67 5.04 3.04 0.42
C VAL A 67 4.50 4.38 -0.08
N MET A 68 5.05 4.88 -1.19
CA MET A 68 4.69 6.14 -1.83
C MET A 68 5.16 6.15 -3.29
N GLU A 69 4.75 7.16 -4.06
CA GLU A 69 5.24 7.38 -5.42
C GLU A 69 6.70 7.86 -5.44
N GLY A 70 7.40 7.63 -6.56
CA GLY A 70 8.81 7.99 -6.70
C GLY A 70 9.10 9.47 -6.46
N GLU A 71 8.24 10.37 -6.94
CA GLU A 71 8.43 11.81 -6.71
C GLU A 71 8.26 12.18 -5.23
N SER A 72 7.31 11.54 -4.54
CA SER A 72 7.14 11.73 -3.10
C SER A 72 8.36 11.25 -2.32
N ALA A 73 8.97 10.14 -2.74
CA ALA A 73 10.19 9.62 -2.14
C ALA A 73 11.39 10.56 -2.35
N VAL A 74 11.53 11.12 -3.56
CA VAL A 74 12.55 12.14 -3.84
C VAL A 74 12.37 13.35 -2.94
N MET A 75 11.16 13.88 -2.83
CA MET A 75 10.91 15.03 -1.96
C MET A 75 11.17 14.70 -0.48
N ALA A 76 10.81 13.50 -0.03
CA ALA A 76 11.08 13.05 1.34
C ALA A 76 12.59 12.98 1.64
N LEU A 77 13.42 12.57 0.68
CA LEU A 77 14.85 12.40 0.88
C LEU A 77 15.68 13.67 0.60
N PHE A 78 15.27 14.50 -0.35
CA PHE A 78 16.11 15.58 -0.89
C PHE A 78 15.56 17.00 -0.68
N SER A 79 14.32 17.18 -0.18
CA SER A 79 13.71 18.51 -0.01
C SER A 79 14.58 19.50 0.76
N GLY A 80 15.21 19.08 1.86
CA GLY A 80 16.08 19.96 2.64
C GLY A 80 17.30 20.47 1.86
N GLN A 81 17.87 19.66 0.97
CA GLN A 81 19.00 20.07 0.11
C GLN A 81 18.52 21.03 -0.99
N ILE A 82 17.36 20.72 -1.60
CA ILE A 82 16.76 21.53 -2.65
C ILE A 82 16.39 22.93 -2.12
N GLU A 83 15.75 23.02 -0.95
CA GLU A 83 15.38 24.31 -0.36
C GLU A 83 16.62 25.12 0.04
N LYS A 84 17.66 24.48 0.59
CA LYS A 84 18.93 25.17 0.88
C LYS A 84 19.57 25.76 -0.38
N LEU A 85 19.61 24.99 -1.48
CA LEU A 85 20.15 25.49 -2.75
C LEU A 85 19.33 26.67 -3.27
N LYS A 86 18.01 26.60 -3.16
CA LYS A 86 17.09 27.66 -3.56
C LYS A 86 17.27 28.94 -2.74
N GLU A 87 17.47 28.83 -1.42
CA GLU A 87 17.83 29.96 -0.55
C GLU A 87 19.16 30.61 -0.96
N GLU A 88 20.12 29.80 -1.42
CA GLU A 88 21.40 30.25 -1.96
C GLU A 88 21.33 30.75 -3.42
N GLY A 89 20.15 30.73 -4.06
CA GLY A 89 19.97 31.11 -5.48
C GLY A 89 20.63 30.13 -6.47
N LYS A 90 20.86 28.89 -6.05
CA LYS A 90 21.49 27.82 -6.82
C LYS A 90 20.47 26.76 -7.24
N VAL A 91 20.86 25.95 -8.21
CA VAL A 91 20.12 24.77 -8.66
C VAL A 91 20.87 23.50 -8.25
N PRO A 92 20.17 22.34 -8.16
CA PRO A 92 20.82 21.04 -8.03
C PRO A 92 21.93 20.85 -9.07
N ASP A 93 23.08 20.32 -8.63
CA ASP A 93 24.15 19.91 -9.51
C ASP A 93 23.85 18.54 -10.15
N GLU A 94 24.70 18.14 -11.10
CA GLU A 94 24.52 16.90 -11.86
C GLU A 94 24.53 15.66 -10.96
N ASP A 95 25.33 15.65 -9.88
CA ASP A 95 25.36 14.55 -8.91
C ASP A 95 24.04 14.44 -8.16
N LEU A 96 23.52 15.55 -7.63
CA LEU A 96 22.25 15.56 -6.92
C LEU A 96 21.09 15.17 -7.84
N THR A 97 21.06 15.69 -9.06
CA THR A 97 20.04 15.29 -10.06
C THR A 97 20.12 13.80 -10.37
N THR A 98 21.32 13.26 -10.57
CA THR A 98 21.52 11.82 -10.83
C THR A 98 20.97 10.97 -9.67
N ARG A 99 21.29 11.32 -8.43
CA ARG A 99 20.80 10.60 -7.24
C ARG A 99 19.28 10.67 -7.09
N MET A 100 18.67 11.82 -7.42
CA MET A 100 17.20 11.96 -7.42
C MET A 100 16.57 11.07 -8.49
N ASP A 101 17.17 10.99 -9.69
CA ASP A 101 16.69 10.14 -10.78
C ASP A 101 16.86 8.65 -10.50
N GLU A 102 17.95 8.24 -9.86
CA GLU A 102 18.14 6.87 -9.38
C GLU A 102 17.04 6.46 -8.39
N VAL A 103 16.70 7.34 -7.43
CA VAL A 103 15.61 7.09 -6.49
C VAL A 103 14.26 6.99 -7.21
N ARG A 104 13.96 7.88 -8.16
CA ARG A 104 12.74 7.78 -8.98
C ARG A 104 12.66 6.45 -9.72
N ALA A 105 13.74 6.07 -10.41
CA ALA A 105 13.79 4.86 -11.21
C ALA A 105 13.63 3.60 -10.35
N GLU A 106 14.25 3.59 -9.18
CA GLU A 106 14.10 2.48 -8.24
C GLU A 106 12.66 2.34 -7.76
N TYR A 107 12.02 3.44 -7.34
CA TYR A 107 10.62 3.40 -6.93
C TYR A 107 9.70 2.99 -8.08
N GLU A 108 9.90 3.51 -9.29
CA GLU A 108 9.10 3.14 -10.46
C GLU A 108 9.19 1.63 -10.74
N ARG A 109 10.38 1.05 -10.63
CA ARG A 109 10.59 -0.39 -10.76
C ARG A 109 9.88 -1.19 -9.67
N GLN A 110 9.94 -0.73 -8.42
CA GLN A 110 9.34 -1.43 -7.28
C GLN A 110 7.81 -1.34 -7.27
N LEU A 111 7.25 -0.24 -7.79
CA LEU A 111 5.80 -0.01 -7.83
C LEU A 111 5.10 -0.95 -8.81
N ASP A 112 5.80 -1.45 -9.84
CA ASP A 112 5.22 -2.29 -10.89
C ASP A 112 4.53 -3.57 -10.38
N ALA A 113 3.32 -3.88 -10.86
CA ALA A 113 2.58 -5.09 -10.49
C ALA A 113 3.36 -6.39 -10.71
N ARG A 114 4.26 -6.45 -11.70
CA ARG A 114 5.14 -7.60 -11.97
C ARG A 114 6.21 -7.73 -10.90
N PHE A 115 6.72 -6.62 -10.38
CA PHE A 115 7.65 -6.61 -9.26
C PHE A 115 6.99 -7.18 -8.01
N ALA A 116 5.75 -6.78 -7.74
CA ALA A 116 4.91 -7.29 -6.65
C ALA A 116 4.62 -8.79 -6.80
N ALA A 117 4.20 -9.24 -8.00
CA ALA A 117 3.91 -10.64 -8.27
C ALA A 117 5.13 -11.55 -8.13
N ALA A 118 6.28 -11.12 -8.64
CA ALA A 118 7.54 -11.87 -8.53
C ALA A 118 8.01 -12.08 -7.08
N ARG A 119 7.45 -11.34 -6.13
CA ARG A 119 7.78 -11.39 -4.69
C ARG A 119 6.66 -11.95 -3.82
N GLY A 120 5.53 -12.33 -4.42
CA GLY A 120 4.37 -12.81 -3.68
C GLY A 120 3.68 -11.73 -2.85
N PHE A 121 3.77 -10.46 -3.25
CA PHE A 121 2.96 -9.40 -2.65
C PHE A 121 1.51 -9.42 -3.15
N VAL A 122 1.30 -10.07 -4.30
CA VAL A 122 -0.01 -10.37 -4.88
C VAL A 122 -0.01 -11.84 -5.30
N ASP A 123 -1.16 -12.49 -5.19
CA ASP A 123 -1.35 -13.88 -5.63
C ASP A 123 -1.46 -13.96 -7.15
N GLU A 124 -2.06 -12.94 -7.78
CA GLU A 124 -2.28 -12.92 -9.22
C GLU A 124 -2.33 -11.50 -9.80
N VAL A 125 -1.70 -11.33 -10.96
CA VAL A 125 -1.94 -10.18 -11.84
C VAL A 125 -2.98 -10.60 -12.88
N VAL A 126 -4.20 -10.06 -12.78
CA VAL A 126 -5.36 -10.47 -13.56
C VAL A 126 -5.73 -9.41 -14.60
N LEU A 127 -6.13 -9.82 -15.81
CA LEU A 127 -6.59 -8.86 -16.81
C LEU A 127 -8.00 -8.34 -16.49
N PRO A 128 -8.34 -7.09 -16.85
CA PRO A 128 -9.67 -6.53 -16.58
C PRO A 128 -10.84 -7.37 -17.13
N GLY A 129 -10.64 -8.04 -18.28
CA GLY A 129 -11.66 -8.89 -18.90
C GLY A 129 -11.93 -10.21 -18.15
N GLU A 130 -11.00 -10.65 -17.30
CA GLU A 130 -11.06 -11.93 -16.58
C GLU A 130 -11.53 -11.76 -15.13
N LEU A 131 -11.58 -10.51 -14.67
CA LEU A 131 -11.73 -10.11 -13.28
C LEU A 131 -12.97 -10.71 -12.60
N ARG A 132 -14.14 -10.65 -13.27
CA ARG A 132 -15.40 -11.18 -12.73
C ARG A 132 -15.31 -12.68 -12.48
N GLY A 133 -14.76 -13.43 -13.44
CA GLY A 133 -14.60 -14.88 -13.33
C GLY A 133 -13.66 -15.24 -12.19
N ARG A 134 -12.53 -14.52 -12.10
CA ARG A 134 -11.53 -14.72 -11.06
C ARG A 134 -12.07 -14.41 -9.67
N LEU A 135 -12.69 -13.25 -9.47
CA LEU A 135 -13.30 -12.87 -8.18
C LEU A 135 -14.39 -13.86 -7.75
N SER A 136 -15.21 -14.35 -8.68
CA SER A 136 -16.24 -15.36 -8.37
C SER A 136 -15.64 -16.70 -7.94
N LEU A 137 -14.53 -17.12 -8.53
CA LEU A 137 -13.80 -18.31 -8.11
C LEU A 137 -13.21 -18.13 -6.72
N LEU A 138 -12.48 -17.04 -6.49
CA LEU A 138 -11.79 -16.78 -5.23
C LEU A 138 -12.77 -16.60 -4.06
N LEU A 139 -13.89 -15.91 -4.28
CA LEU A 139 -14.93 -15.80 -3.25
C LEU A 139 -15.53 -17.17 -2.90
N ARG A 140 -15.75 -18.04 -3.90
CA ARG A 140 -16.22 -19.40 -3.64
C ARG A 140 -15.19 -20.23 -2.88
N ALA A 141 -13.90 -20.06 -3.18
CA ALA A 141 -12.82 -20.73 -2.47
C ALA A 141 -12.71 -20.25 -1.02
N ALA A 142 -12.70 -18.94 -0.79
CA ALA A 142 -12.61 -18.35 0.54
C ALA A 142 -13.79 -18.78 1.45
N ASN A 143 -15.00 -18.88 0.89
CA ASN A 143 -16.19 -19.40 1.60
C ASN A 143 -16.12 -20.89 1.98
N ARG A 144 -15.07 -21.63 1.59
CA ARG A 144 -14.86 -23.02 2.02
C ARG A 144 -13.92 -23.14 3.21
N ASN A 145 -13.39 -22.03 3.72
CA ASN A 145 -12.63 -22.03 4.97
C ASN A 145 -13.60 -21.92 6.16
N PRO A 146 -13.71 -22.95 7.03
CA PRO A 146 -14.62 -22.92 8.18
C PRO A 146 -14.05 -22.22 9.41
N GLY A 147 -12.75 -21.86 9.40
CA GLY A 147 -12.10 -21.15 10.50
C GLY A 147 -12.36 -19.64 10.46
N PRO A 148 -12.13 -18.91 11.57
CA PRO A 148 -12.13 -17.45 11.53
C PRO A 148 -11.07 -16.95 10.55
N HIS A 149 -11.42 -16.01 9.67
CA HIS A 149 -10.49 -15.28 8.78
C HIS A 149 -9.68 -14.21 9.55
N LEU A 150 -9.24 -14.59 10.75
CA LEU A 150 -8.30 -13.84 11.55
C LEU A 150 -6.94 -14.49 11.31
N GLY A 151 -5.90 -13.70 11.04
CA GLY A 151 -4.55 -14.14 11.39
C GLY A 151 -4.52 -14.50 12.88
N PRO A 152 -3.51 -15.28 13.34
CA PRO A 152 -3.43 -15.65 14.74
C PRO A 152 -3.27 -14.41 15.62
N PHE A 153 -4.39 -13.86 16.11
CA PHE A 153 -4.38 -12.93 17.22
C PHE A 153 -4.22 -13.76 18.48
N THR A 154 -2.97 -14.09 18.78
CA THR A 154 -2.60 -14.70 20.05
C THR A 154 -2.63 -13.57 21.06
N LEU A 155 -3.69 -13.49 21.88
CA LEU A 155 -3.59 -12.75 23.14
C LEU A 155 -2.37 -13.31 23.88
N PRO A 156 -1.49 -12.47 24.49
CA PRO A 156 -0.48 -12.98 25.39
C PRO A 156 -1.18 -13.91 26.40
N ALA A 157 -0.76 -15.17 26.46
CA ALA A 157 -1.05 -15.97 27.63
C ALA A 157 -0.40 -15.21 28.80
N ASP A 158 -1.23 -14.82 29.76
CA ASP A 158 -0.90 -14.10 31.00
C ASP A 158 -1.01 -12.56 30.93
N THR A 159 -2.24 -12.09 31.10
CA THR A 159 -2.51 -11.16 32.21
C THR A 159 -3.58 -11.80 33.09
N ALA A 160 -3.15 -12.10 34.31
CA ALA A 160 -3.84 -12.81 35.40
C ALA A 160 -5.24 -12.30 35.75
#